data_AF-A0A1H1S3V1-F1
#
_entry.id   AF-A0A1H1S3V1-F1
#
_cell.length_a   1.000
_cell.length_b   1.000
_cell.length_c   1.000
_cell.angle_alpha   90.00
_cell.angle_beta   90.00
_cell.angle_gamma   90.00
#
_symmetry.space_group_name_H-M   'P 1'
#
loop_
_entity.id
_entity.type
_entity.pdbx_description
1 polymer ?
#
loop_
_entity_poly.entity_id
_entity_poly.type
_entity_poly.pdbx_seq_one_letter_code
_entity_poly.pdbx_strand_id
1 'polypeptide(L)' 'MELLQEILVFITFLTAVGYIITKFVWKPAFLGGKKKAGSCGVSECGCGD' A
#
# COMPACT_ATOMS: atom_id res chain seq x y z
N MET A 1 -9.84 -9.72 33.72
CA MET A 1 -10.41 -8.76 32.74
C MET A 1 -9.36 -7.80 32.20
N GLU A 2 -8.25 -7.57 32.90
CA GLU A 2 -7.18 -6.64 32.49
C GLU A 2 -6.35 -7.16 31.31
N LEU A 3 -5.96 -8.44 31.33
CA LEU A 3 -5.21 -9.10 30.26
C LEU A 3 -5.87 -9.02 28.87
N LEU A 4 -7.20 -9.10 28.82
CA LEU A 4 -7.95 -9.07 27.57
C LEU A 4 -8.09 -7.64 27.00
N GLN A 5 -8.08 -6.62 27.86
CA GLN A 5 -8.09 -5.23 27.42
C GLN A 5 -6.70 -4.81 26.93
N GLU A 6 -5.67 -5.26 27.63
CA GLU A 6 -4.28 -4.96 27.29
C GLU A 6 -3.89 -5.54 25.92
N ILE A 7 -4.26 -6.79 25.63
CA ILE A 7 -4.00 -7.39 24.30
C ILE A 7 -4.73 -6.62 23.18
N LEU A 8 -5.95 -6.13 23.45
CA LEU A 8 -6.75 -5.38 22.47
C LEU A 8 -6.12 -4.02 22.16
N VAL A 9 -5.59 -3.34 23.19
CA VAL A 9 -4.83 -2.08 23.02
C VAL A 9 -3.59 -2.32 22.16
N PHE A 10 -2.81 -3.37 22.43
CA PHE A 10 -1.62 -3.68 21.64
C PHE A 10 -1.94 -4.03 20.18
N ILE A 11 -2.97 -4.83 19.92
CA ILE A 11 -3.38 -5.18 18.55
C ILE A 11 -3.82 -3.93 17.78
N THR A 12 -4.60 -3.06 18.43
CA THR A 12 -5.10 -1.82 17.81
C THR A 12 -3.93 -0.87 17.51
N PHE A 13 -3.00 -0.73 18.45
CA PHE A 13 -1.79 0.07 18.28
C PHE A 13 -0.90 -0.46 17.14
N LEU A 14 -0.63 -1.76 17.11
CA LEU A 14 0.17 -2.39 16.06
C LEU A 14 -0.48 -2.26 14.68
N THR A 15 -1.81 -2.35 14.61
CA THR A 15 -2.56 -2.17 13.36
C THR A 15 -2.47 -0.73 12.86
N ALA A 16 -2.61 0.25 13.76
CA ALA A 16 -2.48 1.66 13.42
C ALA A 16 -1.06 2.01 12.94
N VAL A 17 -0.04 1.55 13.68
CA VAL A 17 1.37 1.72 13.30
C VAL A 17 1.66 1.03 11.96
N GLY A 18 1.18 -0.20 11.77
CA GLY A 18 1.30 -0.93 10.52
C GLY A 18 0.65 -0.20 9.33
N TYR A 19 -0.53 0.41 9.53
CA TYR A 19 -1.19 1.21 8.51
C TYR A 19 -0.37 2.47 8.13
N ILE A 20 0.17 3.18 9.12
CA ILE A 20 0.99 4.37 8.87
C ILE A 20 2.30 3.99 8.15
N ILE A 21 2.97 2.93 8.60
CA ILE A 21 4.19 2.42 7.95
C ILE A 21 3.89 2.02 6.50
N THR A 22 2.83 1.23 6.26
CA THR A 22 2.49 0.77 4.91
C THR A 22 2.04 1.89 3.97
N LYS A 23 1.50 2.97 4.52
CA LYS A 23 1.03 4.13 3.74
C LYS A 23 2.13 5.13 3.42
N PHE A 24 3.03 5.41 4.36
CA PHE A 24 3.97 6.52 4.25
C PHE A 24 5.44 6.11 4.13
N VAL A 25 5.83 4.98 4.71
CA VAL A 25 7.24 4.56 4.74
C VAL A 25 7.51 3.47 3.70
N TRP A 26 6.64 2.48 3.61
CA TRP A 26 6.87 1.31 2.78
C TRP A 26 5.59 0.89 2.08
N LYS A 27 5.45 1.14 0.78
CA LYS A 27 4.37 0.54 -0.01
C LYS A 27 4.69 -0.94 -0.20
N PRO A 28 4.03 -1.88 0.50
CA PRO A 28 4.34 -3.29 0.32
C PRO A 28 4.01 -3.68 -1.13
N ALA A 29 4.88 -4.47 -1.76
CA ALA A 29 4.76 -4.86 -3.17
C ALA A 29 3.40 -5.51 -3.52
N PHE A 30 2.68 -6.03 -2.52
CA PHE A 30 1.34 -6.61 -2.64
C PHE A 30 0.18 -5.58 -2.76
N LEU A 31 0.32 -4.37 -2.20
CA LEU A 31 -0.63 -3.26 -2.44
C LEU A 31 -0.32 -2.45 -3.72
N GLY A 32 0.82 -2.73 -4.35
CA GLY A 32 1.11 -2.29 -5.71
C GLY A 32 0.20 -3.02 -6.69
N GLY A 33 -1.05 -2.57 -6.81
CA GLY A 33 -1.99 -3.04 -7.81
C GLY A 33 -1.28 -3.15 -9.16
N LYS A 34 -1.53 -4.26 -9.86
CA LYS A 34 -0.98 -4.55 -11.19
C LYS A 34 -0.80 -3.25 -11.96
N LYS A 35 0.43 -2.91 -12.32
CA LYS A 35 0.69 -1.85 -13.30
C LYS A 35 -0.16 -2.21 -14.52
N LYS A 36 -1.33 -1.58 -14.70
CA LYS A 36 -1.90 -1.46 -16.04
C LYS A 36 -0.83 -0.68 -16.78
N ALA A 37 -0.10 -1.37 -17.64
CA ALA A 37 0.82 -0.75 -18.58
C ALA A 37 0.00 0.08 -19.57
N GLY A 38 -0.53 1.20 -19.10
CA GLY A 38 -0.89 2.35 -19.92
C GLY A 38 0.18 3.39 -19.66
N SER A 39 1.35 3.19 -20.26
CA SER A 39 2.37 4.23 -20.35
C SER A 39 1.88 5.28 -21.35
N CYS A 40 2.27 6.54 -21.15
CA CYS A 40 2.17 7.58 -22.17
C CYS A 40 2.66 7.01 -23.53
N GLY A 41 1.83 7.12 -24.57
CA GLY A 41 2.01 6.44 -25.87
C GLY A 41 0.75 5.76 -26.43
N VAL A 42 -0.41 5.88 -25.77
CA VAL A 42 -1.69 5.29 -26.23
C VAL A 42 -2.60 6.29 -26.96
N SER A 43 -2.01 7.24 -27.68
CA SER A 43 -2.71 8.05 -28.67
C SER A 43 -1.78 8.26 -29.86
N GLU A 44 -2.26 7.95 -31.05
CA GLU A 44 -1.61 8.11 -32.36
C GLU A 44 -0.61 9.27 -32.44
N CYS A 45 0.65 9.00 -32.77
CA CYS A 45 1.47 9.79 -33.71
C CYS A 45 2.85 9.13 -33.89
N GLY A 46 3.28 9.01 -35.14
CA GLY A 46 4.39 8.17 -35.56
C GLY A 46 5.74 8.46 -34.91
N CYS A 47 6.44 7.38 -34.55
CA CYS A 47 7.89 7.36 -34.52
C CYS A 47 8.34 6.43 -35.66
N GLY A 48 9.01 7.04 -36.64
CA GLY A 48 9.58 6.37 -37.79
C GLY A 48 10.86 5.61 -37.47
N ASP A 49 11.18 4.73 -38.42
CA ASP A 49 12.27 3.75 -38.53
C ASP A 49 12.09 2.44 -37.75
#